data_AF-T0Y9Z0-F1
#
_entry.id   AF-T0Y9Z0-F1
#
_cell.length_a   1.000
_cell.length_b   1.000
_cell.length_c   1.000
_cell.angle_alpha   90.00
_cell.angle_beta   90.00
_cell.angle_gamma   90.00
#
_symmetry.space_group_name_H-M   'P 1'
#
loop_
_entity.id
_entity.type
_entity.pdbx_description
1 polymer ?
#
loop_
_entity_poly.entity_id
_entity_poly.type
_entity_poly.pdbx_seq_one_letter_code
_entity_poly.pdbx_strand_id
1 'polypeptide(L)'
;MVWGAGLFVPAQAANYSALYAFGDSLSDAGNAYIATTALGAPEPVSPPYSDGRFSNGPVWVQDLASQLGLPALTPSLAGGTDFAVGGAQTGTTPVHTANLSDLPGQLTAFQAAVRQPSSSALYTLWIGANDLFSILATSGMTPT
;
A
#
# COMPACT_ATOMS: atom_id res chain seq x y z
N MET A 1 -0.95 53.17 0.57
CA MET A 1 -0.16 51.91 0.65
C MET A 1 -1.11 50.83 1.14
N VAL A 2 -1.63 50.01 0.22
CA VAL A 2 -2.61 48.96 0.52
C VAL A 2 -1.86 47.64 0.56
N TRP A 3 -1.79 47.00 1.72
CA TRP A 3 -1.35 45.62 1.82
C TRP A 3 -2.55 44.72 1.51
N GLY A 4 -2.53 44.09 0.34
CA GLY A 4 -3.50 43.05 -0.01
C GLY A 4 -3.24 41.83 0.85
N ALA A 5 -4.12 41.56 1.81
CA ALA A 5 -4.15 40.29 2.51
C ALA A 5 -4.49 39.19 1.49
N GLY A 6 -3.52 38.34 1.16
CA GLY A 6 -3.79 37.12 0.43
C GLY A 6 -4.79 36.29 1.21
N LEU A 7 -5.89 35.89 0.56
CA LEU A 7 -6.81 34.90 1.09
C LEU A 7 -6.05 33.60 1.25
N PHE A 8 -5.56 33.33 2.47
CA PHE A 8 -5.21 31.98 2.87
C PHE A 8 -6.53 31.21 2.96
N VAL A 9 -6.84 30.42 1.95
CA VAL A 9 -7.83 29.36 2.09
C VAL A 9 -7.16 28.34 3.00
N PRO A 10 -7.60 28.15 4.26
CA PRO A 10 -7.11 27.03 5.04
C PRO A 10 -7.42 25.77 4.23
N ALA A 11 -6.40 24.92 4.01
CA ALA A 11 -6.64 23.59 3.50
C ALA A 11 -7.61 22.92 4.48
N GLN A 12 -8.86 22.73 4.06
CA GLN A 12 -9.83 22.00 4.84
C GLN A 12 -9.37 20.55 4.75
N ALA A 13 -8.70 20.06 5.79
CA ALA A 13 -8.43 18.63 5.90
C ALA A 13 -9.78 17.94 5.77
N ALA A 14 -9.99 17.20 4.69
CA ALA A 14 -11.16 16.36 4.58
C ALA A 14 -11.14 15.42 5.79
N ASN A 15 -12.19 15.47 6.62
CA ASN A 15 -12.33 14.56 7.75
C ASN A 15 -12.64 13.18 7.20
N TYR A 16 -11.59 12.42 6.90
CA TYR A 16 -11.74 11.04 6.47
C TYR A 16 -12.18 10.17 7.65
N SER A 17 -13.14 9.27 7.44
CA SER A 17 -13.60 8.37 8.51
C SER A 17 -12.62 7.23 8.79
N ALA A 18 -11.80 6.89 7.80
CA ALA A 18 -10.80 5.81 7.83
C ALA A 18 -9.82 5.98 6.65
N LEU A 19 -8.72 5.24 6.68
CA LEU A 19 -7.82 5.06 5.54
C LEU A 19 -7.68 3.57 5.24
N TYR A 20 -7.91 3.20 3.98
CA TYR A 20 -7.64 1.86 3.45
C TYR A 20 -6.57 1.93 2.36
N ALA A 21 -5.61 1.03 2.41
CA ALA A 21 -4.48 1.01 1.49
C ALA A 21 -4.46 -0.24 0.63
N PHE A 22 -4.16 -0.06 -0.65
CA PHE A 22 -3.99 -1.12 -1.64
C PHE A 22 -2.73 -0.84 -2.44
N GLY A 23 -2.05 -1.89 -2.88
CA GLY A 23 -0.82 -1.70 -3.63
C GLY A 23 0.23 -2.76 -3.40
N ASP A 24 1.47 -2.36 -3.64
CA ASP A 24 2.65 -3.21 -3.51
C ASP A 24 3.53 -2.82 -2.31
N SER A 25 4.81 -3.18 -2.38
CA SER A 25 5.83 -2.90 -1.36
C SER A 25 5.94 -1.43 -0.98
N LEU A 26 5.59 -0.50 -1.87
CA LEU A 26 5.63 0.94 -1.58
C LEU A 26 4.59 1.35 -0.53
N SER A 27 3.54 0.55 -0.34
CA SER A 27 2.44 0.84 0.59
C SER A 27 2.27 -0.21 1.70
N ASP A 28 2.93 -1.37 1.58
CA ASP A 28 2.80 -2.51 2.49
C ASP A 28 3.40 -2.24 3.90
N ALA A 29 2.53 -2.26 4.91
CA ALA A 29 2.83 -2.10 6.32
C ALA A 29 3.22 -3.41 7.03
N GLY A 30 3.29 -4.54 6.32
CA GLY A 30 3.83 -5.81 6.80
C GLY A 30 3.07 -7.08 6.38
N ASN A 31 2.11 -7.02 5.46
CA ASN A 31 1.39 -8.18 4.96
C ASN A 31 2.31 -9.19 4.28
N ALA A 32 3.22 -8.75 3.39
CA ALA A 32 4.17 -9.66 2.77
C ALA A 32 5.06 -10.33 3.81
N TYR A 33 5.52 -9.59 4.82
CA TYR A 33 6.34 -10.14 5.90
C TYR A 33 5.59 -11.21 6.70
N ILE A 34 4.34 -10.95 7.08
CA ILE A 34 3.50 -11.95 7.78
C ILE A 34 3.34 -13.21 6.91
N ALA A 35 2.97 -13.04 5.64
CA ALA A 35 2.70 -14.15 4.73
C ALA A 35 3.96 -15.00 4.48
N THR A 36 5.09 -14.37 4.21
CA THR A 36 6.35 -15.05 3.88
C THR A 36 7.03 -15.65 5.12
N THR A 37 6.84 -15.04 6.30
CA THR A 37 7.23 -15.64 7.59
C THR A 37 6.49 -16.96 7.83
N ALA A 38 5.19 -17.02 7.53
CA ALA A 38 4.41 -18.25 7.65
C ALA A 38 4.90 -19.38 6.72
N LEU A 39 5.63 -19.02 5.66
CA LEU A 39 6.28 -19.96 4.73
C LEU A 39 7.74 -20.27 5.10
N GLY A 40 8.26 -19.71 6.19
CA GLY A 40 9.63 -19.94 6.66
C GLY A 40 10.70 -19.11 5.94
N ALA A 41 10.32 -18.13 5.12
CA ALA A 41 11.23 -17.28 4.36
C ALA A 41 10.80 -15.81 4.47
N PRO A 42 11.00 -15.15 5.63
CA PRO A 42 10.49 -13.81 5.90
C PRO A 42 11.08 -12.76 4.94
N GLU A 43 10.22 -12.00 4.28
CA GLU A 43 10.57 -10.89 3.39
C GLU A 43 9.73 -9.63 3.70
N PRO A 44 10.32 -8.43 3.77
CA PRO A 44 11.73 -8.16 3.50
C PRO A 44 12.66 -8.52 4.67
N VAL A 45 13.87 -9.00 4.36
CA VAL A 45 14.89 -9.32 5.37
C VAL A 45 15.47 -8.06 6.01
N SER A 46 15.50 -8.01 7.34
CA SER A 46 16.16 -6.95 8.11
C SER A 46 17.60 -7.36 8.49
N PRO A 47 18.60 -6.43 8.47
CA PRO A 47 18.62 -5.09 7.88
C PRO A 47 18.81 -5.10 6.33
N PRO A 48 18.51 -4.00 5.59
CA PRO A 48 18.26 -2.62 6.03
C PRO A 48 16.79 -2.27 6.30
N TYR A 49 15.88 -3.20 6.03
CA TYR A 49 14.45 -3.02 6.25
C TYR A 49 14.09 -3.07 7.73
N SER A 50 13.01 -2.39 8.12
CA SER A 50 12.56 -2.34 9.53
C SER A 50 11.13 -2.83 9.66
N ASP A 51 10.86 -3.58 10.73
CA ASP A 51 9.52 -4.03 11.14
C ASP A 51 8.68 -4.67 10.01
N GLY A 52 9.31 -5.42 9.11
CA GLY A 52 8.63 -6.13 8.02
C GLY A 52 8.12 -5.25 6.87
N ARG A 53 8.60 -4.01 6.75
CA ARG A 53 8.25 -3.07 5.67
C ARG A 53 9.38 -2.99 4.65
N PHE A 54 9.07 -2.75 3.37
CA PHE A 54 10.08 -2.48 2.34
C PHE A 54 10.65 -1.06 2.43
N SER A 55 10.89 -0.60 3.66
CA SER A 55 11.45 0.69 4.05
C SER A 55 12.27 0.51 5.33
N ASN A 56 13.18 1.45 5.61
CA ASN A 56 13.92 1.55 6.86
C ASN A 56 13.15 2.33 7.96
N GLY A 57 11.86 2.57 7.73
CA GLY A 57 10.92 3.19 8.65
C GLY A 57 9.48 2.92 8.21
N PRO A 58 8.51 3.76 8.62
CA PRO A 58 7.15 3.72 8.08
C PRO A 58 7.12 3.85 6.56
N VAL A 59 6.10 3.25 5.93
CA VAL A 59 5.77 3.53 4.52
C VAL A 59 4.91 4.79 4.43
N TRP A 60 4.86 5.42 3.25
CA TRP A 60 4.20 6.73 3.08
C TRP A 60 2.75 6.75 3.53
N VAL A 61 2.02 5.63 3.41
CA VAL A 61 0.61 5.55 3.82
C VAL A 61 0.46 5.57 5.34
N GLN A 62 1.42 5.01 6.08
CA GLN A 62 1.45 5.11 7.54
C GLN A 62 1.70 6.55 7.98
N ASP A 63 2.62 7.25 7.32
CA ASP A 63 2.87 8.67 7.56
C ASP A 63 1.66 9.53 7.20
N LEU A 64 0.94 9.20 6.12
CA LEU A 64 -0.29 9.88 5.72
C LEU A 64 -1.39 9.69 6.76
N ALA A 65 -1.61 8.46 7.24
CA ALA A 65 -2.59 8.19 8.30
C ALA A 65 -2.31 9.01 9.56
N SER A 66 -1.03 9.07 9.98
CA SER A 66 -0.56 9.89 11.10
C SER A 66 -0.83 11.39 10.88
N GLN A 67 -0.47 11.92 9.71
CA GLN A 67 -0.67 13.34 9.37
C GLN A 67 -2.15 13.74 9.29
N LEU A 68 -3.03 12.81 8.92
CA LEU A 68 -4.48 13.03 8.88
C LEU A 68 -5.16 12.82 10.25
N GLY A 69 -4.41 12.44 11.29
CA GLY A 69 -4.97 12.14 12.61
C GLY A 69 -5.86 10.90 12.63
N LEU A 70 -5.65 9.97 11.69
CA LEU A 70 -6.40 8.71 11.58
C LEU A 70 -5.76 7.63 12.46
N PRO A 71 -6.49 6.54 12.77
CA PRO A 71 -5.89 5.37 13.40
C PRO A 71 -4.67 4.86 12.64
N ALA A 72 -3.71 4.29 13.36
CA ALA A 72 -2.49 3.73 12.76
C ALA A 72 -2.82 2.68 11.69
N LEU A 73 -2.21 2.82 10.52
CA LEU A 73 -2.34 1.87 9.43
C LEU A 73 -1.47 0.63 9.74
N THR A 74 -2.13 -0.51 9.93
CA THR A 74 -1.53 -1.82 10.22
C THR A 74 -1.92 -2.85 9.16
N PRO A 75 -1.14 -3.94 8.99
CA PRO A 75 -1.43 -4.97 7.98
C PRO A 75 -2.77 -5.65 8.22
N SER A 76 -3.55 -5.85 7.15
CA SER A 76 -4.86 -6.53 7.15
C SER A 76 -4.77 -8.00 7.59
N LEU A 77 -3.65 -8.68 7.35
CA LEU A 77 -3.40 -10.02 7.90
C LEU A 77 -3.34 -10.03 9.44
N ALA A 78 -3.15 -8.87 10.08
CA ALA A 78 -3.23 -8.66 11.52
C ALA A 78 -4.52 -7.90 11.94
N GLY A 79 -5.52 -7.81 11.05
CA GLY A 79 -6.79 -7.13 11.31
C GLY A 79 -6.79 -5.62 11.06
N GLY A 80 -5.74 -5.07 10.45
CA GLY A 80 -5.64 -3.66 10.10
C GLY A 80 -6.32 -3.28 8.79
N THR A 81 -6.07 -2.05 8.32
CA THR A 81 -6.69 -1.47 7.13
C THR A 81 -5.76 -1.33 5.93
N ASP A 82 -4.54 -1.85 6.03
CA ASP A 82 -3.64 -2.00 4.89
C ASP A 82 -3.80 -3.36 4.20
N PHE A 83 -4.26 -3.35 2.96
CA PHE A 83 -4.40 -4.52 2.08
C PHE A 83 -3.27 -4.60 1.05
N ALA A 84 -2.32 -3.66 1.01
CA ALA A 84 -1.17 -3.73 0.13
C ALA A 84 -0.27 -4.91 0.49
N VAL A 85 0.34 -5.55 -0.51
CA VAL A 85 1.25 -6.68 -0.31
C VAL A 85 2.48 -6.50 -1.17
N GLY A 86 3.67 -6.55 -0.57
CA GLY A 86 4.95 -6.57 -1.28
C GLY A 86 4.97 -7.53 -2.46
N GLY A 87 5.40 -7.05 -3.63
CA GLY A 87 5.46 -7.84 -4.87
C GLY A 87 4.15 -7.94 -5.66
N ALA A 88 3.04 -7.40 -5.15
CA ALA A 88 1.75 -7.43 -5.84
C ALA A 88 1.79 -6.73 -7.21
N GLN A 89 1.06 -7.30 -8.18
CA GLN A 89 0.83 -6.74 -9.51
C GLN A 89 -0.62 -6.25 -9.67
N THR A 90 -0.87 -5.56 -10.78
CA THR A 90 -2.22 -5.06 -11.10
C THR A 90 -3.24 -6.16 -11.38
N GLY A 91 -2.77 -7.37 -11.73
CA GLY A 91 -3.60 -8.52 -12.05
C GLY A 91 -2.97 -9.35 -13.16
N THR A 92 -3.79 -10.08 -13.93
CA THR A 92 -3.27 -10.93 -15.01
C THR A 92 -2.74 -10.08 -16.16
N THR A 93 -1.52 -10.39 -16.59
CA THR A 93 -0.88 -9.81 -17.78
C THR A 93 -0.34 -10.94 -18.68
N PRO A 94 0.14 -10.67 -19.90
CA PRO A 94 0.76 -11.71 -20.74
C PRO A 94 1.99 -12.39 -20.11
N VAL A 95 2.63 -11.76 -19.12
CA VAL A 95 3.85 -12.24 -18.46
C VAL A 95 3.63 -12.58 -16.98
N HIS A 96 2.40 -12.46 -16.47
CA HIS A 96 2.07 -12.70 -15.07
C HIS A 96 0.69 -13.33 -14.91
N THR A 97 0.64 -14.46 -14.21
CA THR A 97 -0.61 -15.10 -13.79
C THR A 97 -1.00 -14.55 -12.43
N ALA A 98 -2.21 -13.97 -12.34
CA ALA A 98 -2.65 -13.35 -11.09
C ALA A 98 -2.71 -14.33 -9.91
N ASN A 99 -2.38 -13.84 -8.72
CA ASN A 99 -2.48 -14.55 -7.45
C ASN A 99 -3.24 -13.73 -6.39
N LEU A 100 -3.41 -14.29 -5.19
CA LEU A 100 -4.23 -13.67 -4.13
C LEU A 100 -3.61 -12.42 -3.50
N SER A 101 -2.31 -12.17 -3.71
CA SER A 101 -1.64 -10.96 -3.25
C SER A 101 -1.78 -9.80 -4.23
N ASP A 102 -2.14 -10.06 -5.50
CA ASP A 102 -2.35 -9.02 -6.50
C ASP A 102 -3.61 -8.19 -6.23
N LEU A 103 -3.72 -7.03 -6.88
CA LEU A 103 -4.80 -6.08 -6.64
C LEU A 103 -6.22 -6.71 -6.62
N PRO A 104 -6.61 -7.63 -7.52
CA PRO A 104 -7.91 -8.29 -7.44
C PRO A 104 -8.11 -9.11 -6.15
N GLY A 105 -7.05 -9.76 -5.67
CA GLY A 105 -7.04 -10.50 -4.41
C GLY A 105 -7.16 -9.57 -3.21
N GLN A 106 -6.45 -8.43 -3.23
CA GLN A 106 -6.56 -7.39 -2.19
C GLN A 106 -7.98 -6.82 -2.11
N LEU A 107 -8.62 -6.56 -3.26
CA LEU A 107 -10.01 -6.10 -3.31
C LEU A 107 -10.98 -7.17 -2.76
N THR A 108 -10.73 -8.45 -3.07
CA THR A 108 -11.53 -9.56 -2.54
C THR A 108 -11.40 -9.64 -1.01
N ALA A 109 -10.19 -9.53 -0.48
CA ALA A 109 -9.93 -9.51 0.96
C ALA A 109 -10.61 -8.31 1.64
N PHE A 110 -10.55 -7.13 1.03
CA PHE A 110 -11.22 -5.93 1.52
C PHE A 110 -12.74 -6.08 1.58
N GLN A 111 -13.36 -6.60 0.51
CA GLN A 111 -14.81 -6.85 0.48
C GLN A 111 -15.26 -7.85 1.56
N ALA A 112 -14.42 -8.83 1.88
CA ALA A 112 -14.68 -9.79 2.94
C ALA A 112 -14.54 -9.16 4.35
N ALA A 113 -13.51 -8.32 4.54
CA ALA A 113 -13.21 -7.70 5.83
C ALA A 113 -14.11 -6.48 6.15
N VAL A 114 -14.53 -5.73 5.13
CA VAL A 114 -15.21 -4.44 5.27
C VAL A 114 -16.60 -4.51 4.65
N ARG A 115 -17.59 -4.88 5.47
CA ARG A 115 -18.98 -5.11 5.02
C ARG A 115 -19.69 -3.87 4.45
N GLN A 116 -19.35 -2.68 4.93
CA GLN A 116 -19.97 -1.41 4.54
C GLN A 116 -18.90 -0.32 4.48
N PRO A 117 -18.12 -0.27 3.38
CA PRO A 117 -17.06 0.72 3.23
C PRO A 117 -17.64 2.14 3.20
N SER A 118 -17.09 3.02 4.03
CA SER A 118 -17.55 4.40 4.15
C SER A 118 -17.21 5.22 2.91
N SER A 119 -18.17 5.96 2.37
CA SER A 119 -17.93 6.90 1.27
C SER A 119 -17.09 8.11 1.68
N SER A 120 -16.91 8.36 2.98
CA SER A 120 -16.00 9.38 3.52
C SER A 120 -14.65 8.81 3.95
N ALA A 121 -14.36 7.53 3.72
CA ALA A 121 -13.02 7.00 3.93
C ALA A 121 -12.08 7.42 2.78
N LEU A 122 -10.79 7.49 3.08
CA LEU A 122 -9.74 7.63 2.08
C LEU A 122 -9.32 6.24 1.60
N TYR A 123 -9.30 6.05 0.28
CA TYR A 123 -8.81 4.84 -0.37
C TYR A 123 -7.56 5.20 -1.16
N THR A 124 -6.45 4.56 -0.84
CA THR A 124 -5.17 4.77 -1.54
C THR A 124 -4.85 3.55 -2.39
N LEU A 125 -4.30 3.78 -3.59
CA LEU A 125 -3.87 2.72 -4.50
C LEU A 125 -2.54 3.12 -5.13
N TRP A 126 -1.50 2.31 -4.89
CA TRP A 126 -0.23 2.44 -5.59
C TRP A 126 0.28 1.06 -6.00
N ILE A 127 0.17 0.75 -7.29
CA ILE A 127 0.47 -0.56 -7.87
C ILE A 127 1.03 -0.37 -9.30
N GLY A 128 1.79 -1.34 -9.80
CA GLY A 128 2.20 -1.41 -11.21
C GLY A 128 3.70 -1.54 -11.44
N ALA A 129 4.52 -1.25 -10.44
CA ALA A 129 5.98 -1.38 -10.56
C ALA A 129 6.39 -2.84 -10.84
N ASN A 130 5.72 -3.80 -10.18
CA ASN A 130 5.98 -5.23 -10.35
C ASN A 130 5.55 -5.77 -11.73
N ASP A 131 4.52 -5.18 -12.34
CA ASP A 131 4.13 -5.48 -13.72
C ASP A 131 5.28 -5.11 -14.67
N LEU A 132 5.86 -3.91 -14.51
CA LEU A 132 7.02 -3.46 -15.30
C LEU A 132 8.25 -4.33 -15.06
N PHE A 133 8.55 -4.68 -13.81
CA PHE A 133 9.66 -5.59 -13.50
C PHE A 133 9.49 -6.95 -14.17
N SER A 134 8.28 -7.50 -14.18
CA SER A 134 7.98 -8.77 -14.86
C SER A 134 8.14 -8.67 -16.37
N ILE A 135 7.69 -7.56 -16.98
CA ILE A 135 7.87 -7.30 -18.41
C ILE A 135 9.35 -7.21 -18.76
N LEU A 136 10.14 -6.43 -18.01
CA LEU A 136 11.58 -6.25 -18.24
C LEU A 136 12.36 -7.57 -18.08
N ALA A 137 12.03 -8.36 -17.05
CA ALA A 137 12.63 -9.67 -16.84
C ALA A 137 12.33 -10.64 -17.99
N THR A 138 11.13 -10.59 -18.56
CA THR A 138 10.71 -11.48 -19.65
C THR A 138 11.21 -11.03 -21.02
N SER A 139 11.38 -9.72 -21.23
CA SER A 139 11.83 -9.15 -22.51
C SER A 139 13.36 -9.17 -22.71
N GLY A 140 14.12 -9.70 -21.73
CA GLY A 140 15.57 -9.80 -21.82
C GLY A 140 16.29 -8.44 -21.82
N MET A 141 15.59 -7.36 -21.46
CA MET A 141 16.17 -6.03 -21.30
C MET A 141 16.78 -5.94 -19.91
N THR A 142 17.96 -6.53 -19.71
CA THR A 142 18.78 -6.23 -18.52
C THR A 142 19.34 -4.82 -18.67
N PRO A 143 19.09 -3.89 -17.72
CA PRO A 143 19.73 -2.58 -17.72
C PRO A 143 21.25 -2.78 -17.70
N THR A 144 21.95 -2.21 -18.69
CA THR A 144 23.42 -2.14 -18.76
C THR A 144 23.95 -1.02 -17.88
#